data_AF-A0AA42LDN9-F1
#
_entry.id   AF-A0AA42LDN9-F1
#
_cell.length_a   1.000
_cell.length_b   1.000
_cell.length_c   1.000
_cell.angle_alpha   90.00
_cell.angle_beta   90.00
_cell.angle_gamma   90.00
#
_symmetry.space_group_name_H-M   'P 1'
#
loop_
_entity.id
_entity.type
_entity.pdbx_description
1 polymer ?
#
loop_
_entity_poly.entity_id
_entity_poly.type
_entity_poly.pdbx_seq_one_letter_code
_entity_poly.pdbx_strand_id
1 'polypeptide(L)'
;MASFYQMYDSEEEETSDMHGYDFEFSFDVIFNHIKIFIEPYELSLLVIERENPYWLLVPHNDELIDRIIVTYNHTFGDEEPMQLIE
;
A
#
# COMPACT_ATOMS: atom_id res chain seq x y z
N MET A 1 -16.03 -5.13 20.40
CA MET A 1 -15.21 -4.69 19.25
C MET A 1 -13.82 -4.29 19.76
N ALA A 2 -13.02 -5.29 20.10
CA ALA A 2 -11.63 -5.16 20.49
C ALA A 2 -10.99 -6.51 20.12
N SER A 3 -10.35 -6.60 18.96
CA SER A 3 -9.70 -7.85 18.54
C SER A 3 -8.57 -7.66 17.53
N PHE A 4 -8.44 -6.49 16.88
CA PHE A 4 -7.33 -6.26 15.94
C PHE A 4 -6.18 -5.45 16.56
N TYR A 5 -6.46 -4.53 17.48
CA TYR A 5 -5.42 -3.67 18.08
C TYR A 5 -4.60 -4.36 19.19
N GLN A 6 -5.12 -5.42 19.82
CA GLN A 6 -4.46 -6.04 20.98
C GLN A 6 -3.34 -7.03 20.63
N MET A 7 -3.15 -7.37 19.35
CA MET A 7 -2.08 -8.29 18.93
C MET A 7 -0.73 -7.59 18.73
N TYR A 8 -0.72 -6.25 18.69
CA TYR A 8 0.49 -5.44 18.48
C TYR A 8 1.16 -4.97 19.78
N ASP A 9 0.60 -5.33 20.95
CA ASP A 9 1.01 -4.78 22.25
C ASP A 9 1.70 -5.82 23.16
N SER A 10 2.15 -6.94 22.61
CA SER A 10 2.97 -7.93 23.33
C SER A 10 4.41 -7.87 22.83
N GLU A 11 5.25 -7.32 23.69
CA GLU A 11 6.67 -7.00 23.53
C GLU A 11 7.59 -8.20 23.16
N GLU A 12 8.62 -7.85 22.38
CA GLU A 12 9.98 -8.43 22.32
C GLU A 12 10.16 -9.95 22.15
N GLU A 13 10.43 -10.40 20.92
CA GLU A 13 11.32 -11.55 20.67
C GLU A 13 12.03 -11.43 19.29
N GLU A 14 13.36 -11.51 19.32
CA GLU A 14 14.29 -11.40 18.19
C GLU A 14 14.00 -12.44 17.08
N THR A 15 13.34 -12.05 15.97
CA THR A 15 13.26 -12.86 14.74
C THR A 15 13.26 -11.96 13.49
N SER A 16 14.40 -11.32 13.22
CA SER A 16 14.53 -10.24 12.23
C SER A 16 14.32 -10.63 10.76
N ASP A 17 14.37 -11.91 10.39
CA ASP A 17 14.34 -12.30 8.96
C ASP A 17 13.07 -13.04 8.53
N MET A 18 12.27 -13.55 9.46
CA MET A 18 11.05 -14.30 9.13
C MET A 18 9.81 -13.40 9.02
N HIS A 19 9.81 -12.25 9.71
CA HIS A 19 8.72 -11.29 9.69
C HIS A 19 8.68 -10.40 8.44
N GLY A 20 9.81 -10.16 7.76
CA GLY A 20 9.84 -9.40 6.51
C GLY A 20 9.10 -10.10 5.37
N TYR A 21 9.25 -11.42 5.27
CA TYR A 21 8.57 -12.24 4.26
C TYR A 21 7.05 -12.33 4.49
N ASP A 22 6.59 -12.43 5.75
CA ASP A 22 5.16 -12.41 6.08
C ASP A 22 4.53 -11.03 5.83
N PHE A 23 5.31 -9.95 5.99
CA PHE A 23 4.84 -8.58 5.77
C PHE A 23 4.57 -8.32 4.28
N GLU A 24 5.56 -8.55 3.39
CA GLU A 24 5.39 -8.42 1.94
C GLU A 24 4.25 -9.30 1.41
N PHE A 25 4.21 -10.57 1.82
CA PHE A 25 3.14 -11.50 1.44
C PHE A 25 1.75 -11.01 1.88
N SER A 26 1.65 -10.39 3.05
CA SER A 26 0.38 -9.85 3.55
C SER A 26 -0.10 -8.65 2.74
N PHE A 27 0.78 -7.75 2.30
CA PHE A 27 0.39 -6.62 1.45
C PHE A 27 -0.04 -7.06 0.06
N ASP A 28 0.65 -8.02 -0.54
CA ASP A 28 0.26 -8.58 -1.84
C ASP A 28 -1.17 -9.13 -1.80
N VAL A 29 -1.51 -9.89 -0.75
CA VAL A 29 -2.87 -10.42 -0.55
C VAL A 29 -3.89 -9.29 -0.38
N ILE A 30 -3.56 -8.26 0.40
CA ILE A 30 -4.45 -7.12 0.62
C ILE A 30 -4.67 -6.33 -0.68
N PHE A 31 -3.61 -5.99 -1.39
CA PHE A 31 -3.69 -5.23 -2.64
C PHE A 31 -4.44 -5.99 -3.71
N ASN A 32 -4.24 -7.30 -3.81
CA ASN A 32 -4.97 -8.13 -4.76
C ASN A 32 -6.47 -8.18 -4.43
N HIS A 33 -6.85 -8.28 -3.15
CA HIS A 33 -8.25 -8.20 -2.75
C HIS A 33 -8.86 -6.82 -3.01
N ILE A 34 -8.12 -5.73 -2.74
CA ILE A 34 -8.58 -4.38 -3.05
C ILE A 34 -8.80 -4.25 -4.55
N LYS A 35 -7.85 -4.71 -5.38
CA LYS A 35 -7.95 -4.69 -6.84
C LYS A 35 -9.23 -5.37 -7.34
N ILE A 36 -9.49 -6.60 -6.89
CA ILE A 36 -10.71 -7.34 -7.23
C ILE A 36 -11.97 -6.57 -6.81
N PHE A 37 -11.94 -5.95 -5.63
CA PHE A 37 -13.08 -5.20 -5.12
C PHE A 37 -13.34 -3.90 -5.91
N ILE A 38 -12.30 -3.23 -6.38
CA ILE A 38 -12.41 -1.91 -7.03
C ILE A 38 -12.61 -1.97 -8.55
N GLU A 39 -12.32 -3.12 -9.19
CA GLU A 39 -12.49 -3.35 -10.63
C GLU A 39 -13.86 -2.88 -11.20
N PRO A 40 -15.03 -3.20 -10.60
CA PRO A 40 -16.32 -2.78 -11.15
C PRO A 40 -16.63 -1.29 -10.97
N TYR A 41 -15.79 -0.54 -10.24
CA TYR A 41 -16.03 0.87 -9.90
C TYR A 41 -15.17 1.84 -10.70
N GLU A 42 -14.38 1.35 -11.67
CA GLU A 42 -13.43 2.17 -12.44
C GLU A 42 -12.53 3.00 -11.51
N LEU A 43 -11.94 2.35 -10.51
CA LEU A 43 -11.00 2.97 -9.58
C LEU A 43 -9.59 2.39 -9.76
N SER A 44 -8.59 3.14 -9.32
CA SER A 44 -7.18 2.75 -9.31
C SER A 44 -6.59 2.91 -7.92
N LEU A 45 -5.65 2.02 -7.58
CA LEU A 45 -4.96 2.00 -6.30
C LEU A 45 -3.55 2.55 -6.47
N LEU A 46 -3.30 3.71 -5.86
CA LEU A 46 -1.96 4.28 -5.73
C LEU A 46 -1.38 3.95 -4.36
N VAL A 47 -0.11 3.56 -4.32
CA VAL A 47 0.59 3.14 -3.10
C VAL A 47 1.90 3.89 -2.96
N ILE A 48 2.23 4.26 -1.72
CA ILE A 48 3.57 4.70 -1.31
C ILE A 48 4.09 3.63 -0.35
N GLU A 49 5.08 2.86 -0.79
CA GLU A 49 5.62 1.72 -0.04
C GLU A 49 6.57 2.21 1.06
N ARG A 50 6.22 1.96 2.33
CA ARG A 50 7.03 2.24 3.53
C ARG A 50 6.75 1.18 4.60
N GLU A 51 7.42 1.29 5.75
CA GLU A 51 7.06 0.53 6.97
C GLU A 51 5.58 0.68 7.35
N ASN A 52 4.97 1.83 7.03
CA ASN A 52 3.51 2.03 7.09
C ASN A 52 3.03 2.57 5.74
N PRO A 53 2.53 1.70 4.84
CA PRO A 53 2.23 2.13 3.48
C PRO A 53 0.98 3.01 3.43
N TYR A 54 1.03 4.04 2.58
CA TYR A 54 -0.12 4.89 2.31
C TYR A 54 -0.82 4.44 1.04
N TRP A 55 -2.14 4.34 1.10
CA TRP A 55 -2.97 3.88 -0.02
C TRP A 55 -3.98 4.94 -0.39
N LEU A 56 -4.14 5.16 -1.69
CA LEU A 56 -5.09 6.11 -2.23
C LEU A 56 -5.92 5.45 -3.34
N LEU A 57 -7.24 5.45 -3.18
CA LEU A 57 -8.18 5.08 -4.23
C LEU A 57 -8.59 6.32 -4.99
N VAL A 58 -8.36 6.32 -6.30
CA VAL A 58 -8.70 7.42 -7.21
C VAL A 58 -9.58 6.91 -8.35
N PRO A 59 -10.43 7.75 -8.96
CA PRO A 59 -11.07 7.41 -10.23
C PRO A 59 -10.04 7.02 -11.28
N HIS A 60 -10.33 5.96 -12.03
CA HIS A 60 -9.46 5.48 -13.09
C HIS A 60 -9.47 6.48 -14.24
N ASN A 61 -8.33 7.15 -14.42
CA ASN A 61 -8.07 8.06 -15.51
C ASN A 61 -6.55 8.14 -15.72
N ASP A 62 -6.05 7.56 -16.81
CA ASP A 62 -4.61 7.39 -17.05
C ASP A 62 -3.84 8.72 -16.99
N GLU A 63 -4.38 9.79 -17.59
CA GLU A 63 -3.72 11.10 -17.64
C GLU A 63 -3.63 11.76 -16.26
N LEU A 64 -4.71 11.69 -15.47
CA LEU A 64 -4.73 12.25 -14.12
C LEU A 64 -3.87 11.43 -13.16
N ILE A 65 -3.90 10.10 -13.29
CA ILE A 65 -3.06 9.19 -12.50
C ILE A 65 -1.59 9.47 -12.77
N ASP A 66 -1.18 9.50 -14.04
CA ASP A 66 0.20 9.82 -14.43
C ASP A 66 0.63 11.17 -13.86
N ARG A 67 -0.22 12.20 -13.98
CA ARG A 67 0.06 13.52 -13.44
C ARG A 67 0.23 13.53 -11.92
N ILE A 68 -0.59 12.78 -11.18
CA ILE A 68 -0.47 12.64 -9.72
C ILE A 68 0.89 12.02 -9.39
N ILE A 69 1.22 10.88 -10.01
CA ILE A 69 2.46 10.14 -9.77
C ILE A 69 3.68 11.01 -10.08
N VAL A 70 3.72 11.63 -11.25
CA VAL A 70 4.84 12.49 -11.67
C VAL A 70 5.02 13.68 -10.74
N THR A 71 3.92 14.36 -10.36
CA THR A 71 3.99 15.55 -9.50
C THR A 71 4.46 15.19 -8.09
N TYR A 72 3.94 14.08 -7.54
CA TYR A 72 4.32 13.60 -6.22
C TYR A 72 5.79 13.15 -6.21
N ASN A 73 6.18 12.31 -7.17
CA ASN A 73 7.53 11.75 -7.27
C ASN A 73 8.59 12.81 -7.59
N HIS A 74 8.24 13.90 -8.27
CA HIS A 74 9.15 15.04 -8.43
C HIS A 74 9.57 15.65 -7.08
N THR A 75 8.72 15.58 -6.05
CA THR A 75 8.97 16.20 -4.74
C THR A 75 9.48 15.20 -3.71
N PHE A 76 8.95 13.97 -3.73
CA PHE A 76 9.19 12.96 -2.69
C PHE A 76 9.78 11.65 -3.22
N GLY A 77 9.95 11.50 -4.53
CA GLY A 77 10.25 10.21 -5.17
C GLY A 77 11.63 9.62 -4.86
N ASP A 78 12.57 10.43 -4.37
CA ASP A 78 13.89 9.94 -3.96
C ASP A 78 13.83 9.12 -2.66
N GLU A 79 12.85 9.39 -1.79
CA GLU A 79 12.69 8.73 -0.48
C GLU A 79 11.44 7.83 -0.46
N GLU A 80 10.36 8.29 -1.08
CA GLU A 80 9.02 7.73 -0.96
C GLU A 80 8.31 7.79 -2.32
N PRO A 81 8.63 6.90 -3.27
CA PRO A 81 7.98 6.91 -4.57
C PRO A 81 6.53 6.41 -4.46
N MET A 82 5.62 7.14 -5.07
CA MET A 82 4.26 6.69 -5.36
C MET A 82 4.25 5.83 -6.63
N GLN A 83 3.49 4.74 -6.58
CA GLN A 83 3.31 3.80 -7.68
C GLN A 83 1.84 3.44 -7.86
N LEU A 84 1.47 3.09 -9.10
CA LEU A 84 0.20 2.47 -9.40
C LEU A 84 0.33 0.95 -9.23
N ILE A 85 -0.63 0.33 -8.54
CA ILE A 85 -0.71 -1.13 -8.44
C ILE A 85 -1.49 -1.66 -9.64
N GLU A 86 -0.82 -2.44 -10.49
CA GLU A 86 -1.39 -3.03 -11.72
C GLU A 86 -2.28 -4.24 -11.51
#